data_AF-A0A969HQ81-F1
#
_entry.id   AF-A0A969HQ81-F1
#
_cell.length_a   1.000
_cell.length_b   1.000
_cell.length_c   1.000
_cell.angle_alpha   90.00
_cell.angle_beta   90.00
_cell.angle_gamma   90.00
#
_symmetry.space_group_name_H-M   'P 1'
#
loop_
_entity.id
_entity.type
_entity.pdbx_description
1 polymer ?
#
loop_
_entity_poly.entity_id
_entity_poly.type
_entity_poly.pdbx_seq_one_letter_code
_entity_poly.pdbx_strand_id
1 'polypeptide(L)' 'MPNQLKKPVQNPTMRWVFALMKGIHGLYLQGQEKPLILNLSDLHQQIIAIFGEVAKKYYQIE' A
#
# COMPACT_ATOMS: atom_id res chain seq x y z
N MET A 1 -9.39 8.42 3.00
CA MET A 1 -9.59 7.00 2.65
C MET A 1 -11.08 6.66 2.63
N PRO A 2 -11.54 5.80 1.72
CA PRO A 2 -12.93 5.37 1.69
C PRO A 2 -13.24 4.35 2.80
N ASN A 3 -14.50 4.18 3.17
CA ASN A 3 -15.01 3.06 3.95
C ASN A 3 -15.42 1.88 3.04
N GLN A 4 -15.98 0.81 3.62
CA GLN A 4 -16.45 -0.38 2.88
C GLN A 4 -17.54 -0.08 1.83
N LEU A 5 -18.25 1.03 1.98
CA LEU A 5 -19.25 1.52 1.03
C LEU A 5 -18.68 2.54 0.03
N LYS A 6 -17.36 2.65 -0.07
CA LYS A 6 -16.62 3.60 -0.92
C LYS A 6 -16.85 5.08 -0.59
N LYS A 7 -17.47 5.42 0.54
CA LYS A 7 -17.65 6.80 0.99
C LYS A 7 -16.41 7.27 1.77
N PRO A 8 -15.95 8.52 1.60
CA PRO A 8 -14.83 9.04 2.39
C PRO A 8 -15.17 9.04 3.88
N VAL A 9 -14.26 8.53 4.70
CA VAL A 9 -14.39 8.51 6.17
C VAL A 9 -13.09 8.99 6.79
N GLN A 10 -13.21 9.75 7.89
CA GLN A 10 -12.06 10.32 8.60
C GLN A 10 -11.31 9.28 9.43
N ASN A 11 -12.01 8.28 9.99
CA ASN A 11 -11.45 7.27 10.90
C ASN A 11 -11.65 5.84 10.36
N PRO A 12 -10.92 5.42 9.30
CA PRO A 12 -10.96 4.04 8.85
C PRO A 12 -10.36 3.10 9.90
N THR A 13 -10.94 1.91 10.08
CA THR A 13 -10.35 0.90 10.98
C THR A 13 -9.08 0.31 10.37
N MET A 14 -8.08 -0.05 11.19
CA MET A 14 -6.86 -0.72 10.72
C MET A 14 -7.14 -2.01 9.94
N ARG A 15 -8.18 -2.76 10.32
CA ARG A 15 -8.65 -3.92 9.56
C ARG A 15 -9.06 -3.56 8.13
N TRP A 16 -9.74 -2.43 7.96
CA TRP A 16 -10.15 -1.96 6.63
C TRP A 16 -8.95 -1.41 5.84
N VAL A 17 -8.06 -0.67 6.50
CA VAL A 17 -6.81 -0.22 5.89
C VAL A 17 -6.00 -1.41 5.36
N PHE A 18 -5.89 -2.50 6.12
CA PHE A 18 -5.24 -3.73 5.66
C PHE A 18 -5.97 -4.38 4.47
N ALA A 19 -7.30 -4.38 4.45
CA ALA A 19 -8.06 -4.89 3.31
C ALA A 19 -7.84 -4.06 2.04
N LEU A 20 -7.68 -2.74 2.16
CA LEU A 20 -7.37 -1.85 1.04
C LEU A 20 -5.99 -2.13 0.43
N MET A 21 -5.04 -2.67 1.20
CA MET A 21 -3.69 -2.98 0.72
C MET A 21 -3.60 -4.33 -0.04
N LYS A 22 -4.70 -5.07 -0.18
CA LYS A 22 -4.72 -6.33 -0.91
C LYS A 22 -4.53 -6.12 -2.42
N GLY A 23 -3.85 -7.07 -3.06
CA GLY A 23 -3.62 -7.04 -4.51
C GLY A 23 -2.35 -6.31 -4.93
N ILE A 24 -1.57 -5.78 -3.98
CA ILE A 24 -0.18 -5.40 -4.20
C ILE A 24 0.65 -6.67 -4.34
N HIS A 25 1.50 -6.75 -5.37
CA HIS A 25 2.32 -7.93 -5.64
C HIS A 25 3.81 -7.55 -5.73
N GLY A 26 4.69 -8.45 -5.28
CA GLY A 26 6.13 -8.36 -5.51
C GLY A 26 6.53 -9.34 -6.61
N LEU A 27 7.04 -8.85 -7.73
CA LEU A 27 7.59 -9.65 -8.81
C LEU A 27 9.11 -9.79 -8.63
N TYR A 28 9.58 -11.00 -8.41
CA TYR A 28 11.00 -11.31 -8.27
C TYR A 28 11.56 -11.78 -9.61
N LEU A 29 12.54 -11.05 -10.12
CA LEU A 29 13.23 -11.37 -11.38
C LEU A 29 14.62 -11.92 -11.09
N GLN A 30 15.03 -12.94 -11.85
CA GLN A 30 16.37 -13.49 -11.72
C GLN A 30 17.43 -12.42 -12.00
N GLY A 31 18.37 -12.25 -11.08
CA GLY A 31 19.44 -11.25 -11.17
C GLY A 31 19.07 -9.87 -10.64
N GLN A 32 17.85 -9.64 -10.14
CA GLN A 32 17.49 -8.43 -9.39
C GLN A 32 17.46 -8.70 -7.88
N GLU A 33 18.13 -7.84 -7.12
CA GLU A 33 18.17 -7.93 -5.65
C GLU A 33 16.83 -7.52 -5.02
N LYS A 34 16.15 -6.53 -5.63
CA LYS A 34 14.87 -6.00 -5.14
C LYS A 34 13.72 -6.45 -6.04
N PRO A 35 12.56 -6.84 -5.48
CA PRO A 35 11.38 -7.16 -6.27
C PRO A 35 10.80 -5.91 -6.92
N LEU A 36 10.15 -6.05 -8.07
CA LEU A 36 9.30 -5.00 -8.62
C LEU A 36 7.96 -5.01 -7.89
N ILE A 37 7.54 -3.86 -7.34
CA ILE A 37 6.24 -3.73 -6.69
C ILE A 37 5.18 -3.37 -7.74
N LEU A 38 4.15 -4.21 -7.85
CA LEU A 38 3.06 -4.09 -8.83
C LEU A 38 1.76 -3.69 -8.15
N ASN A 39 0.83 -3.14 -8.94
CA ASN A 39 -0.52 -2.73 -8.52
C ASN A 39 -0.54 -1.72 -7.35
N LEU A 40 0.45 -0.83 -7.32
CA LEU A 40 0.54 0.20 -6.32
C LEU A 40 -0.23 1.46 -6.79
N SER A 41 -1.45 1.64 -6.28
CA SER A 41 -2.31 2.77 -6.61
C SER A 41 -2.01 4.02 -5.77
N ASP A 42 -2.52 5.19 -6.18
CA ASP A 42 -2.41 6.43 -5.40
C ASP A 42 -2.99 6.28 -3.99
N LEU A 43 -4.06 5.49 -3.83
CA LEU A 43 -4.62 5.19 -2.53
C LEU A 43 -3.57 4.45 -1.68
N HIS A 44 -2.93 3.41 -2.22
CA HIS A 44 -1.88 2.67 -1.50
C HIS A 44 -0.74 3.60 -1.07
N GLN A 45 -0.28 4.50 -1.96
CA GLN A 45 0.77 5.47 -1.63
C GLN A 45 0.37 6.37 -0.46
N GLN A 46 -0.87 6.87 -0.45
CA GLN A 46 -1.40 7.67 0.66
C GLN A 46 -1.41 6.87 1.98
N ILE A 47 -1.84 5.60 1.95
CA ILE A 47 -1.82 4.73 3.13
C ILE A 47 -0.39 4.55 3.64
N ILE A 48 0.55 4.22 2.75
CA ILE A 48 1.95 3.94 3.09
C ILE A 48 2.63 5.20 3.64
N ALA A 49 2.36 6.38 3.06
CA ALA A 49 2.90 7.64 3.54
C ALA A 49 2.45 7.96 4.98
N ILE A 50 1.20 7.62 5.33
CA ILE A 50 0.68 7.79 6.71
C ILE A 50 1.41 6.86 7.70
N PHE A 51 1.81 5.67 7.28
CA PHE A 51 2.60 4.74 8.11
C PHE A 51 4.07 5.16 8.27
N GLY A 52 4.55 6.10 7.46
CA GLY A 52 5.86 6.72 7.57
C GLY A 52 6.99 5.98 6.85
N GLU A 53 8.20 6.49 7.04
CA GLU A 53 9.40 6.13 6.26
C GLU A 53 9.79 4.65 6.35
N VAL A 54 9.50 4.00 7.48
CA VAL A 54 9.77 2.56 7.62
C VAL A 54 8.88 1.75 6.67
N ALA A 55 7.60 2.13 6.55
CA ALA A 55 6.66 1.44 5.66
C ALA A 55 7.02 1.67 4.19
N LYS A 56 7.37 2.90 3.81
CA LYS A 56 7.79 3.26 2.45
C LYS A 56 8.91 2.37 1.90
N LYS A 57 9.92 2.05 2.72
CA LYS A 57 11.04 1.19 2.34
C LYS A 57 10.62 -0.20 1.85
N TYR A 58 9.58 -0.80 2.45
CA TYR A 58 9.08 -2.12 2.03
C TYR A 58 8.42 -2.09 0.66
N TYR A 59 7.80 -0.97 0.30
CA TYR A 59 7.12 -0.79 -0.98
C TYR A 59 7.97 -0.07 -2.02
N GLN A 60 9.24 0.23 -1.70
CA GLN A 60 10.18 0.94 -2.57
C GLN A 60 9.63 2.29 -3.07
N ILE A 61 8.91 2.97 -2.18
CA ILE A 61 8.41 4.33 -2.38
C ILE A 61 9.40 5.28 -1.68
N GLU A 62 9.70 6.41 -2.31
CA GLU A 62 10.52 7.50 -1.73
C GLU A 62 9.65 8.48 -0.93
#